data_AF-A0A414ZBG5-F1
#
_entry.id   AF-A0A414ZBG5-F1
#
_cell.length_a   1.000
_cell.length_b   1.000
_cell.length_c   1.000
_cell.angle_alpha   90.00
_cell.angle_beta   90.00
_cell.angle_gamma   90.00
#
_symmetry.space_group_name_H-M   'P 1'
#
loop_
_entity.id
_entity.type
_entity.pdbx_description
1 polymer ?
#
loop_
_entity_poly.entity_id
_entity_poly.type
_entity_poly.pdbx_seq_one_letter_code
_entity_poly.pdbx_strand_id
1 'polypeptide(L)'
;MKKYILLCVLCFLCGASQAQKIRIKTGIEVLKDHNFKCLEGKRVGLITNPTGVDNQMKSTIDILHEAPNVNLVALFGPEHGVRGDVHAGDHVTDIKDATTGLPVYSLYGKTRKATPEMLKDIDVLVYDIQDIGCRSFTYISTMGLAMEAAAENGKEFIVLDRPNPVGGLKIEGNLVEDDCISFVSQFKIPYLYGLTCGELALMLNGEKMMAAQCNLHVVKMKGWKRKMDYVQTGLQWVPSSPHIPHPHSAIFYPVSGILGELGYMSIGVGYTIPFQMFAAQWVEAEKLAGNLNALNVPGVVFRPMYLKPFYSVGKGELLQGVQVHIMDVQKAPLSDIQFLVMQEIAALYPDRAVFEHADKGRFRMFDMVSGSEEIRKRFSQRNRWEDVRDYWYKDAEDFRRLSKKYYLYK
;
A
#
# COMPACT_ATOMS: atom_id res chain seq x y z
N MET A 1 23.08 7.61 -71.77
CA MET A 1 23.50 6.72 -70.65
C MET A 1 23.29 7.50 -69.37
N LYS A 2 22.13 7.36 -68.71
CA LYS A 2 21.84 6.46 -67.58
C LYS A 2 22.50 6.88 -66.25
N LYS A 3 21.63 7.17 -65.27
CA LYS A 3 21.81 7.19 -63.79
C LYS A 3 22.56 8.44 -63.27
N TYR A 4 22.10 9.19 -62.28
CA TYR A 4 21.44 8.80 -61.03
C TYR A 4 20.45 9.89 -60.55
N ILE A 5 19.17 9.51 -60.39
CA ILE A 5 18.19 10.16 -59.52
C ILE A 5 18.06 9.23 -58.31
N LEU A 6 18.59 9.63 -57.16
CA LEU A 6 18.39 9.09 -55.81
C LEU A 6 19.36 9.92 -54.95
N LEU A 7 19.03 10.60 -53.84
CA LEU A 7 18.28 10.16 -52.69
C LEU A 7 18.26 11.37 -51.71
N CYS A 8 17.13 12.06 -51.52
CA CYS A 8 16.98 13.07 -50.46
C CYS A 8 15.59 13.01 -49.82
N VAL A 9 15.10 11.80 -49.55
CA VAL A 9 13.97 11.58 -48.66
C VAL A 9 14.40 10.48 -47.71
N LEU A 10 14.39 10.78 -46.41
CA LEU A 10 14.56 9.92 -45.22
C LEU A 10 15.64 10.45 -44.29
N CYS A 11 15.25 11.39 -43.41
CA CYS A 11 15.78 11.48 -42.04
C CYS A 11 14.86 12.33 -41.13
N PHE A 12 13.54 12.21 -41.28
CA PHE A 12 12.58 12.57 -40.23
C PHE A 12 12.06 11.30 -39.57
N LEU A 13 12.96 10.49 -39.01
CA LEU A 13 12.61 9.60 -37.91
C LEU A 13 12.76 10.44 -36.64
N CYS A 14 11.82 11.37 -36.44
CA CYS A 14 11.52 11.83 -35.09
C CYS A 14 11.20 10.56 -34.29
N GLY A 15 12.09 10.18 -33.38
CA GLY A 15 11.76 9.26 -32.32
C GLY A 15 10.60 9.87 -31.56
N ALA A 16 9.38 9.47 -31.90
CA ALA A 16 8.23 9.73 -31.06
C ALA A 16 8.52 9.00 -29.76
N SER A 17 8.95 9.76 -28.76
CA SER A 17 8.88 9.37 -27.36
C SER A 17 7.43 8.99 -27.11
N GLN A 18 7.14 7.69 -27.20
CA GLN A 18 5.79 7.17 -27.00
C GLN A 18 5.49 7.35 -25.52
N ALA A 19 4.78 8.44 -25.19
CA ALA A 19 4.22 8.64 -23.87
C ALA A 19 3.46 7.36 -23.47
N GLN A 20 3.71 6.87 -22.25
CA GLN A 20 3.07 5.67 -21.75
C GLN A 20 1.55 5.83 -21.83
N LYS A 21 0.91 5.01 -22.67
CA LYS A 21 -0.54 5.11 -22.89
C LYS A 21 -1.28 4.64 -21.64
N ILE A 22 -1.95 5.55 -20.95
CA ILE A 22 -2.86 5.25 -19.84
C ILE A 22 -4.02 4.39 -20.36
N ARG A 23 -4.27 3.26 -19.70
CA ARG A 23 -5.22 2.22 -20.13
C ARG A 23 -6.52 2.18 -19.31
N ILE A 24 -6.61 3.00 -18.27
CA ILE A 24 -7.75 3.06 -17.36
C ILE A 24 -8.19 4.51 -17.13
N LYS A 25 -9.38 4.71 -16.58
CA LYS A 25 -9.78 5.96 -15.94
C LYS A 25 -9.95 5.69 -14.44
N THR A 26 -9.17 6.40 -13.62
CA THR A 26 -9.29 6.39 -12.15
C THR A 26 -10.61 7.02 -11.70
N GLY A 27 -10.97 6.89 -10.42
CA GLY A 27 -12.16 7.53 -9.86
C GLY A 27 -12.23 9.03 -10.14
N ILE A 28 -11.11 9.76 -10.00
CA ILE A 28 -11.05 11.20 -10.30
C ILE A 28 -11.27 11.51 -11.80
N GLU A 29 -10.73 10.71 -12.71
CA GLU A 29 -11.00 10.85 -14.15
C GLU A 29 -12.47 10.60 -14.49
N VAL A 30 -13.08 9.61 -13.86
CA VAL A 30 -14.52 9.31 -14.03
C VAL A 30 -15.39 10.39 -13.39
N LEU A 31 -14.97 10.97 -12.27
CA LEU A 31 -15.68 12.08 -11.63
C LEU A 31 -15.67 13.33 -12.53
N LYS A 32 -14.51 13.66 -13.13
CA LYS A 32 -14.39 14.75 -14.12
C LYS A 32 -15.26 14.50 -15.36
N ASP A 33 -15.24 13.28 -15.91
CA ASP A 33 -16.10 12.89 -17.05
C ASP A 33 -17.59 13.15 -16.78
N HIS A 34 -18.03 13.01 -15.52
CA HIS A 34 -19.42 13.25 -15.10
C HIS A 34 -19.65 14.67 -14.58
N ASN A 35 -18.73 15.60 -14.84
CA ASN A 35 -18.80 16.99 -14.40
C ASN A 35 -19.10 17.12 -12.89
N PHE A 36 -18.49 16.28 -12.07
CA PHE A 36 -18.63 16.32 -10.59
C PHE A 36 -20.07 16.19 -10.07
N LYS A 37 -21.01 15.68 -10.88
CA LYS A 37 -22.45 15.68 -10.57
C LYS A 37 -22.84 15.14 -9.19
N CYS A 38 -22.14 14.12 -8.68
CA CYS A 38 -22.43 13.56 -7.37
C CYS A 38 -22.02 14.48 -6.18
N LEU A 39 -21.32 15.58 -6.43
CA LEU A 39 -20.87 16.56 -5.44
C LEU A 39 -21.68 17.87 -5.45
N GLU A 40 -22.53 18.08 -6.46
CA GLU A 40 -23.28 19.32 -6.62
C GLU A 40 -24.18 19.59 -5.41
N GLY A 41 -24.17 20.84 -4.93
CA GLY A 41 -24.99 21.28 -3.79
C GLY A 41 -24.53 20.78 -2.42
N LYS A 42 -23.39 20.08 -2.31
CA LYS A 42 -22.83 19.56 -1.06
C LYS A 42 -21.59 20.33 -0.63
N ARG A 43 -21.39 20.49 0.68
CA ARG A 43 -20.11 20.92 1.27
C ARG A 43 -19.17 19.72 1.33
N VAL A 44 -18.08 19.78 0.58
CA VAL A 44 -17.17 18.65 0.38
C VAL A 44 -15.97 18.76 1.31
N GLY A 45 -15.72 17.70 2.09
CA GLY A 45 -14.44 17.43 2.72
C GLY A 45 -13.64 16.43 1.90
N LEU A 46 -12.34 16.65 1.70
CA LEU A 46 -11.49 15.76 0.91
C LEU A 46 -10.39 15.12 1.77
N ILE A 47 -10.40 13.78 1.83
CA ILE A 47 -9.32 12.96 2.37
C ILE A 47 -8.39 12.60 1.22
N THR A 48 -7.18 13.14 1.25
CA THR A 48 -6.23 12.97 0.15
C THR A 48 -4.79 13.16 0.63
N ASN A 49 -3.84 12.88 -0.24
CA ASN A 49 -2.41 13.11 -0.07
C ASN A 49 -1.79 13.38 -1.47
N PRO A 50 -0.45 13.48 -1.63
CA PRO A 50 0.16 13.74 -2.94
C PRO A 50 -0.18 12.73 -4.04
N THR A 51 -0.67 11.53 -3.72
CA THR A 51 -1.07 10.52 -4.70
C THR A 51 -2.45 10.78 -5.33
N GLY A 52 -3.25 11.64 -4.71
CA GLY A 52 -4.55 12.08 -5.18
C GLY A 52 -4.41 13.05 -6.35
N VAL A 53 -4.03 12.52 -7.51
CA VAL A 53 -3.83 13.27 -8.75
C VAL A 53 -4.56 12.63 -9.94
N ASP A 54 -4.80 13.44 -10.96
CA ASP A 54 -5.35 13.01 -12.24
C ASP A 54 -4.26 12.60 -13.26
N ASN A 55 -4.66 12.30 -14.50
CA ASN A 55 -3.73 11.87 -15.56
C ASN A 55 -2.71 12.95 -15.97
N GLN A 56 -2.92 14.20 -15.59
CA GLN A 56 -2.03 15.35 -15.85
C GLN A 56 -1.20 15.72 -14.61
N MET A 57 -1.20 14.86 -13.59
CA MET A 57 -0.53 15.10 -12.30
C MET A 57 -1.07 16.31 -11.54
N LYS A 58 -2.30 16.75 -11.84
CA LYS A 58 -2.96 17.80 -11.08
C LYS A 58 -3.63 17.19 -9.85
N SER A 59 -3.44 17.80 -8.69
CA SER A 59 -4.04 17.33 -7.44
C SER A 59 -5.56 17.41 -7.49
N THR A 60 -6.23 16.40 -6.92
CA THR A 60 -7.68 16.39 -6.69
C THR A 60 -8.12 17.57 -5.84
N ILE A 61 -7.25 18.09 -4.96
CA ILE A 61 -7.50 19.33 -4.20
C ILE A 61 -7.80 20.49 -5.16
N ASP A 62 -6.87 20.73 -6.08
CA ASP A 62 -6.92 21.88 -6.98
C ASP A 62 -8.03 21.68 -8.03
N ILE A 63 -8.25 20.44 -8.48
CA ILE A 63 -9.35 20.09 -9.40
C ILE A 63 -10.72 20.41 -8.78
N LEU A 64 -10.95 19.99 -7.52
CA LEU A 64 -12.23 20.22 -6.86
C LEU A 64 -12.41 21.68 -6.41
N HIS A 65 -11.32 22.37 -6.06
CA HIS A 65 -11.35 23.78 -5.68
C HIS A 65 -11.68 24.69 -6.88
N GLU A 66 -11.16 24.37 -8.07
CA GLU A 66 -11.41 25.16 -9.29
C GLU A 66 -12.75 24.85 -9.97
N ALA A 67 -13.39 23.73 -9.65
CA ALA A 67 -14.65 23.32 -10.26
C ALA A 67 -15.81 24.19 -9.74
N PRO A 68 -16.48 25.00 -10.60
CA PRO A 68 -17.44 26.01 -10.16
C PRO A 68 -18.73 25.42 -9.56
N ASN A 69 -19.01 24.14 -9.80
CA ASN A 69 -20.16 23.42 -9.26
C ASN A 69 -19.81 22.57 -8.02
N VAL A 70 -18.60 22.69 -7.49
CA VAL A 70 -18.14 21.98 -6.29
C VAL A 70 -17.81 22.98 -5.17
N ASN A 71 -18.34 22.74 -3.98
CA ASN A 71 -18.03 23.55 -2.80
C ASN A 71 -17.07 22.79 -1.87
N LEU A 72 -15.78 22.82 -2.17
CA LEU A 72 -14.73 22.22 -1.35
C LEU A 72 -14.42 23.12 -0.15
N VAL A 73 -14.64 22.62 1.07
CA VAL A 73 -14.56 23.43 2.30
C VAL A 73 -13.53 22.96 3.33
N ALA A 74 -13.03 21.73 3.23
CA ALA A 74 -12.06 21.17 4.18
C ALA A 74 -11.19 20.07 3.56
N LEU A 75 -9.95 19.97 4.06
CA LEU A 75 -8.98 18.94 3.67
C LEU A 75 -8.61 18.08 4.87
N PHE A 76 -8.35 16.80 4.63
CA PHE A 76 -8.01 15.81 5.66
C PHE A 76 -6.77 15.01 5.23
N GLY A 77 -5.68 15.15 5.97
CA GLY A 77 -4.40 14.49 5.69
C GLY A 77 -4.20 13.23 6.52
N PRO A 78 -3.75 12.11 5.92
CA PRO A 78 -3.37 10.91 6.65
C PRO A 78 -1.96 11.05 7.27
N GLU A 79 -1.25 9.93 7.45
CA GLU A 79 0.07 9.80 8.09
C GLU A 79 1.18 10.74 7.57
N HIS A 80 1.16 11.15 6.30
CA HIS A 80 2.18 12.02 5.70
C HIS A 80 1.63 13.40 5.27
N GLY A 81 0.50 13.80 5.82
CA GLY A 81 -0.15 15.08 5.49
C GLY A 81 -0.79 15.11 4.10
N VAL A 82 -1.40 16.26 3.78
CA VAL A 82 -2.17 16.47 2.53
C VAL A 82 -1.25 16.81 1.35
N ARG A 83 -0.27 17.70 1.55
CA ARG A 83 0.66 18.13 0.51
C ARG A 83 2.02 17.42 0.57
N GLY A 84 2.19 16.45 1.48
CA GLY A 84 3.44 15.70 1.67
C GLY A 84 4.54 16.52 2.35
N ASP A 85 4.16 17.63 2.99
CA ASP A 85 5.01 18.61 3.66
C ASP A 85 5.29 18.28 5.14
N VAL A 86 4.84 17.12 5.60
CA VAL A 86 4.88 16.69 7.00
C VAL A 86 5.48 15.27 7.10
N HIS A 87 6.45 15.04 7.99
CA HIS A 87 6.97 13.69 8.24
C HIS A 87 6.00 12.87 9.08
N ALA A 88 6.04 11.54 8.93
CA ALA A 88 5.27 10.64 9.81
C ALA A 88 5.63 10.88 11.29
N GLY A 89 4.61 11.15 12.10
CA GLY A 89 4.77 11.41 13.53
C GLY A 89 4.83 12.89 13.92
N ASP A 90 4.94 13.80 12.95
CA ASP A 90 4.91 15.23 13.23
C ASP A 90 3.50 15.69 13.68
N HIS A 91 3.47 16.64 14.62
CA HIS A 91 2.22 17.25 15.07
C HIS A 91 1.75 18.31 14.07
N VAL A 92 0.64 18.05 13.40
CA VAL A 92 -0.05 19.04 12.57
C VAL A 92 -1.14 19.68 13.42
N THR A 93 -0.94 20.93 13.83
CA THR A 93 -1.98 21.78 14.45
C THR A 93 -2.57 22.69 13.39
N ASP A 94 -3.87 22.52 13.10
CA ASP A 94 -4.77 23.40 12.31
C ASP A 94 -4.08 24.32 11.30
N ILE A 95 -3.60 23.73 10.22
CA ILE A 95 -2.96 24.44 9.11
C ILE A 95 -4.03 24.81 8.09
N LYS A 96 -3.92 25.99 7.46
CA LYS A 96 -4.63 26.29 6.23
C LYS A 96 -3.76 25.91 5.04
N ASP A 97 -4.32 25.25 4.03
CA ASP A 97 -3.60 24.99 2.78
C ASP A 97 -3.25 26.33 2.13
N ALA A 98 -1.96 26.55 1.85
CA ALA A 98 -1.48 27.85 1.39
C ALA A 98 -2.04 28.26 0.01
N THR A 99 -2.41 27.28 -0.82
CA THR A 99 -2.89 27.53 -2.19
C THR A 99 -4.39 27.85 -2.20
N THR A 100 -5.18 27.09 -1.45
CA THR A 100 -6.66 27.19 -1.46
C THR A 100 -7.23 27.99 -0.28
N GLY A 101 -6.44 28.21 0.77
CA GLY A 101 -6.87 28.85 2.03
C GLY A 101 -7.76 27.96 2.91
N LEU A 102 -8.02 26.71 2.52
CA LEU A 102 -8.92 25.79 3.21
C LEU A 102 -8.32 25.24 4.51
N PRO A 103 -9.13 24.97 5.54
CA PRO A 103 -8.66 24.27 6.74
C PRO A 103 -8.19 22.84 6.41
N VAL A 104 -7.09 22.44 7.05
CA VAL A 104 -6.48 21.11 6.94
C VAL A 104 -6.49 20.42 8.29
N TYR A 105 -7.15 19.27 8.37
CA TYR A 105 -7.21 18.43 9.54
C TYR A 105 -6.28 17.22 9.40
N SER A 106 -5.62 16.83 10.49
CA SER A 106 -4.81 15.61 10.53
C SER A 106 -5.62 14.41 11.03
N LEU A 107 -5.59 13.33 10.25
CA LEU A 107 -6.16 12.02 10.57
C LEU A 107 -5.07 11.03 11.02
N TYR A 108 -4.09 11.51 11.80
CA TYR A 108 -2.98 10.72 12.33
C TYR A 108 -2.68 11.03 13.81
N GLY A 109 -1.82 10.22 14.43
CA GLY A 109 -1.40 10.41 15.82
C GLY A 109 -2.55 10.24 16.80
N LYS A 110 -2.90 11.31 17.53
CA LYS A 110 -4.00 11.32 18.52
C LYS A 110 -5.39 11.30 17.87
N THR A 111 -5.51 11.77 16.63
CA THR A 111 -6.80 11.90 15.93
C THR A 111 -6.77 11.08 14.66
N ARG A 112 -6.98 9.76 14.75
CA ARG A 112 -6.99 8.85 13.57
C ARG A 112 -8.38 8.69 12.94
N LYS A 113 -9.42 9.00 13.71
CA LYS A 113 -10.83 9.03 13.30
C LYS A 113 -11.28 10.49 13.33
N ALA A 114 -11.95 10.94 12.27
CA ALA A 114 -12.44 12.32 12.19
C ALA A 114 -13.44 12.58 13.32
N THR A 115 -13.28 13.71 14.02
CA THR A 115 -14.18 14.07 15.14
C THR A 115 -15.47 14.69 14.62
N PRO A 116 -16.57 14.67 15.38
CA PRO A 116 -17.81 15.37 15.00
C PRO A 116 -17.57 16.85 14.66
N GLU A 117 -16.67 17.51 15.39
CA GLU A 117 -16.31 18.90 15.17
C GLU A 117 -15.64 19.14 13.80
N MET A 118 -14.76 18.23 13.37
CA MET A 118 -14.15 18.29 12.04
C MET A 118 -15.18 18.04 10.92
N LEU A 119 -16.27 17.34 11.21
CA LEU A 119 -17.29 16.95 10.24
C LEU A 119 -18.52 17.88 10.20
N LYS A 120 -18.63 18.83 11.13
CA LYS A 120 -19.83 19.67 11.28
C LYS A 120 -20.13 20.51 10.02
N ASP A 121 -19.06 20.95 9.34
CA ASP A 121 -19.14 21.89 8.22
C ASP A 121 -19.18 21.21 6.85
N ILE A 122 -19.22 19.87 6.80
CA ILE A 122 -19.31 19.11 5.55
C ILE A 122 -20.59 18.28 5.49
N ASP A 123 -21.01 17.97 4.26
CA ASP A 123 -22.13 17.07 3.97
C ASP A 123 -21.63 15.71 3.43
N VAL A 124 -20.47 15.71 2.77
CA VAL A 124 -19.84 14.53 2.19
C VAL A 124 -18.32 14.53 2.39
N LEU A 125 -17.78 13.36 2.74
CA LEU A 125 -16.34 13.09 2.65
C LEU A 125 -16.02 12.38 1.34
N VAL A 126 -15.04 12.89 0.61
CA VAL A 126 -14.47 12.25 -0.57
C VAL A 126 -13.10 11.67 -0.20
N TYR A 127 -12.83 10.42 -0.57
CA TYR A 127 -11.56 9.75 -0.38
C TYR A 127 -10.87 9.53 -1.73
N ASP A 128 -9.65 10.03 -1.89
CA ASP A 128 -8.83 9.83 -3.09
C ASP A 128 -7.34 9.69 -2.72
N ILE A 129 -6.94 8.46 -2.39
CA ILE A 129 -5.57 8.09 -2.03
C ILE A 129 -5.21 6.77 -2.70
N GLN A 130 -4.01 6.68 -3.27
CA GLN A 130 -3.41 5.44 -3.74
C GLN A 130 -2.84 4.66 -2.56
N ASP A 131 -3.39 3.48 -2.28
CA ASP A 131 -2.83 2.51 -1.33
C ASP A 131 -1.97 1.45 -2.05
N ILE A 132 -1.45 0.46 -1.30
CA ILE A 132 -0.54 -0.58 -1.82
C ILE A 132 -1.10 -2.01 -1.82
N GLY A 133 -2.37 -2.22 -1.49
CA GLY A 133 -2.98 -3.55 -1.44
C GLY A 133 -2.55 -4.42 -0.26
N CYS A 134 -1.95 -3.83 0.78
CA CYS A 134 -1.46 -4.51 1.97
C CYS A 134 -2.08 -3.93 3.25
N ARG A 135 -2.50 -4.81 4.17
CA ARG A 135 -3.31 -4.47 5.34
C ARG A 135 -2.65 -3.50 6.31
N SER A 136 -1.33 -3.62 6.49
CA SER A 136 -0.58 -2.77 7.40
C SER A 136 -0.26 -1.38 6.85
N PHE A 137 -0.64 -1.10 5.61
CA PHE A 137 -0.52 0.24 5.04
C PHE A 137 -1.74 1.08 5.41
N THR A 138 -1.53 2.05 6.31
CA THR A 138 -2.57 2.65 7.17
C THR A 138 -3.62 3.50 6.46
N TYR A 139 -3.47 3.78 5.16
CA TYR A 139 -4.44 4.57 4.40
C TYR A 139 -5.82 3.92 4.31
N ILE A 140 -5.89 2.58 4.29
CA ILE A 140 -7.17 1.87 4.34
C ILE A 140 -7.79 1.93 5.74
N SER A 141 -6.96 1.97 6.80
CA SER A 141 -7.41 2.18 8.17
C SER A 141 -8.02 3.58 8.33
N THR A 142 -7.34 4.60 7.80
CA THR A 142 -7.89 5.97 7.71
C THR A 142 -9.21 5.98 6.94
N MET A 143 -9.30 5.28 5.80
CA MET A 143 -10.54 5.19 5.01
C MET A 143 -11.70 4.64 5.85
N GLY A 144 -11.54 3.45 6.45
CA GLY A 144 -12.65 2.83 7.18
C GLY A 144 -13.00 3.55 8.49
N LEU A 145 -12.02 4.12 9.22
CA LEU A 145 -12.32 4.97 10.38
C LEU A 145 -13.07 6.26 9.98
N ALA A 146 -12.73 6.86 8.83
CA ALA A 146 -13.45 8.02 8.32
C ALA A 146 -14.86 7.65 7.79
N MET A 147 -15.02 6.47 7.19
CA MET A 147 -16.34 5.93 6.83
C MET A 147 -17.22 5.72 8.06
N GLU A 148 -16.66 5.16 9.14
CA GLU A 148 -17.37 4.98 10.41
C GLU A 148 -17.76 6.33 11.01
N ALA A 149 -16.85 7.31 11.05
CA ALA A 149 -17.14 8.66 11.53
C ALA A 149 -18.22 9.36 10.68
N ALA A 150 -18.18 9.19 9.36
CA ALA A 150 -19.21 9.70 8.46
C ALA A 150 -20.58 9.09 8.78
N ALA A 151 -20.64 7.76 8.95
CA ALA A 151 -21.86 7.05 9.29
C ALA A 151 -22.47 7.54 10.62
N GLU A 152 -21.64 7.68 11.66
CA GLU A 152 -22.05 8.16 12.99
C GLU A 152 -22.59 9.60 12.98
N ASN A 153 -22.14 10.42 12.02
CA ASN A 153 -22.48 11.85 11.93
C ASN A 153 -23.44 12.16 10.76
N GLY A 154 -24.06 11.13 10.16
CA GLY A 154 -25.02 11.29 9.07
C GLY A 154 -24.43 11.92 7.80
N LYS A 155 -23.14 11.70 7.54
CA LYS A 155 -22.43 12.21 6.36
C LYS A 155 -22.37 11.15 5.27
N GLU A 156 -22.42 11.59 4.02
CA GLU A 156 -22.13 10.72 2.89
C GLU A 156 -20.61 10.48 2.78
N PHE A 157 -20.23 9.32 2.26
CA PHE A 157 -18.84 9.00 1.97
C PHE A 157 -18.70 8.55 0.51
N ILE A 158 -17.78 9.16 -0.23
CA ILE A 158 -17.51 8.89 -1.64
C ILE A 158 -16.07 8.42 -1.81
N VAL A 159 -15.87 7.24 -2.37
CA VAL A 159 -14.53 6.75 -2.74
C VAL A 159 -14.28 7.00 -4.22
N LEU A 160 -13.21 7.75 -4.55
CA LEU A 160 -12.66 7.80 -5.90
C LEU A 160 -11.73 6.61 -6.07
N ASP A 161 -12.23 5.56 -6.70
CA ASP A 161 -11.54 4.27 -6.66
C ASP A 161 -10.22 4.29 -7.44
N ARG A 162 -9.23 3.54 -6.94
CA ARG A 162 -7.87 3.46 -7.49
C ARG A 162 -7.40 2.01 -7.66
N PRO A 163 -6.44 1.74 -8.55
CA PRO A 163 -5.88 0.41 -8.75
C PRO A 163 -5.29 -0.17 -7.48
N ASN A 164 -5.53 -1.45 -7.19
CA ASN A 164 -4.63 -2.20 -6.29
C ASN A 164 -3.32 -2.48 -7.06
N PRO A 165 -2.16 -1.97 -6.61
CA PRO A 165 -0.92 -2.06 -7.39
C PRO A 165 -0.33 -3.47 -7.47
N VAL A 166 -0.71 -4.37 -6.55
CA VAL A 166 -0.33 -5.80 -6.54
C VAL A 166 -1.35 -6.66 -7.31
N GLY A 167 -2.39 -6.02 -7.87
CA GLY A 167 -3.49 -6.67 -8.58
C GLY A 167 -4.59 -7.20 -7.64
N GLY A 168 -5.68 -7.65 -8.23
CA GLY A 168 -6.88 -8.13 -7.53
C GLY A 168 -6.96 -9.65 -7.34
N LEU A 169 -5.88 -10.39 -7.50
CA LEU A 169 -5.92 -11.87 -7.48
C LEU A 169 -5.26 -12.49 -6.25
N LYS A 170 -4.20 -11.85 -5.73
CA LYS A 170 -3.46 -12.33 -4.56
C LYS A 170 -4.25 -12.11 -3.29
N ILE A 171 -4.36 -13.18 -2.51
CA ILE A 171 -4.91 -13.18 -1.16
C ILE A 171 -3.94 -14.01 -0.32
N GLU A 172 -3.29 -13.37 0.65
CA GLU A 172 -2.26 -14.00 1.49
C GLU A 172 -2.42 -13.50 2.94
N GLY A 173 -2.24 -14.39 3.93
CA GLY A 173 -2.32 -14.08 5.35
C GLY A 173 -3.68 -14.30 6.01
N ASN A 174 -3.65 -14.59 7.32
CA ASN A 174 -4.84 -14.79 8.13
C ASN A 174 -5.62 -13.47 8.30
N LEU A 175 -6.91 -13.59 8.61
CA LEU A 175 -7.70 -12.46 9.10
C LEU A 175 -7.13 -11.98 10.45
N VAL A 176 -7.32 -10.69 10.72
CA VAL A 176 -6.97 -10.11 12.02
C VAL A 176 -7.87 -10.68 13.12
N GLU A 177 -7.27 -11.06 14.23
CA GLU A 177 -7.95 -11.47 15.46
C GLU A 177 -8.28 -10.27 16.36
N ASP A 178 -9.29 -10.41 17.22
CA ASP A 178 -9.83 -9.28 18.00
C ASP A 178 -8.79 -8.61 18.90
N ASP A 179 -7.87 -9.39 19.45
CA ASP A 179 -6.77 -8.88 20.28
C ASP A 179 -5.69 -8.17 19.44
N CYS A 180 -5.67 -8.36 18.13
CA CYS A 180 -4.71 -7.76 17.20
C CYS A 180 -5.32 -6.67 16.32
N ILE A 181 -6.57 -6.26 16.55
CA ILE A 181 -7.16 -5.10 15.85
C ILE A 181 -6.46 -3.82 16.31
N SER A 182 -5.87 -3.10 15.36
CA SER A 182 -5.17 -1.84 15.58
C SER A 182 -5.14 -0.99 14.33
N PHE A 183 -4.53 0.21 14.37
CA PHE A 183 -4.43 1.06 13.19
C PHE A 183 -3.61 0.45 12.03
N VAL A 184 -2.71 -0.51 12.30
CA VAL A 184 -1.95 -1.26 11.27
C VAL A 184 -2.60 -2.61 10.92
N SER A 185 -3.80 -2.86 11.44
CA SER A 185 -4.53 -4.13 11.32
C SER A 185 -6.02 -3.91 11.59
N GLN A 186 -6.58 -2.87 10.97
CA GLN A 186 -7.83 -2.25 11.42
C GLN A 186 -9.07 -3.10 11.18
N PHE A 187 -9.01 -4.04 10.23
CA PHE A 187 -10.15 -4.85 9.81
C PHE A 187 -9.77 -6.32 9.72
N LYS A 188 -10.77 -7.20 9.90
CA LYS A 188 -10.65 -8.65 9.73
C LYS A 188 -10.56 -9.03 8.24
N ILE A 189 -9.44 -8.64 7.62
CA ILE A 189 -9.08 -8.95 6.23
C ILE A 189 -7.68 -9.61 6.20
N PRO A 190 -7.34 -10.38 5.15
CA PRO A 190 -6.00 -10.94 4.95
C PRO A 190 -4.91 -9.85 4.85
N TYR A 191 -3.65 -10.25 5.00
CA TYR A 191 -2.51 -9.33 4.90
C TYR A 191 -2.39 -8.70 3.50
N LEU A 192 -2.45 -9.52 2.46
CA LEU A 192 -2.78 -9.09 1.11
C LEU A 192 -4.23 -9.45 0.85
N TYR A 193 -5.10 -8.45 0.71
CA TYR A 193 -6.54 -8.64 0.64
C TYR A 193 -7.10 -8.59 -0.79
N GLY A 194 -6.31 -8.17 -1.77
CA GLY A 194 -6.65 -8.29 -3.19
C GLY A 194 -7.88 -7.50 -3.64
N LEU A 195 -8.26 -6.42 -2.96
CA LEU A 195 -9.38 -5.53 -3.35
C LEU A 195 -8.82 -4.16 -3.73
N THR A 196 -9.57 -3.40 -4.53
CA THR A 196 -9.36 -1.94 -4.59
C THR A 196 -9.88 -1.27 -3.32
N CYS A 197 -9.51 -0.01 -3.07
CA CYS A 197 -10.04 0.74 -1.93
C CYS A 197 -11.58 0.87 -1.99
N GLY A 198 -12.16 1.05 -3.18
CA GLY A 198 -13.61 1.07 -3.39
C GLY A 198 -14.29 -0.28 -3.13
N GLU A 199 -13.72 -1.39 -3.60
CA GLU A 199 -14.23 -2.74 -3.31
C GLU A 199 -14.13 -3.06 -1.80
N LEU A 200 -13.04 -2.65 -1.14
CA LEU A 200 -12.88 -2.79 0.31
C LEU A 200 -13.93 -1.96 1.07
N ALA A 201 -14.16 -0.70 0.68
CA ALA A 201 -15.18 0.14 1.31
C ALA A 201 -16.59 -0.50 1.24
N LEU A 202 -16.94 -1.07 0.07
CA LEU A 202 -18.20 -1.80 -0.09
C LEU A 202 -18.28 -3.02 0.84
N MET A 203 -17.19 -3.78 0.96
CA MET A 203 -17.12 -4.93 1.87
C MET A 203 -17.27 -4.51 3.33
N LEU A 204 -16.54 -3.50 3.80
CA LEU A 204 -16.61 -3.01 5.18
C LEU A 204 -18.04 -2.60 5.55
N ASN A 205 -18.73 -1.91 4.63
CA ASN A 205 -20.10 -1.47 4.84
C ASN A 205 -21.14 -2.60 4.77
N GLY A 206 -20.96 -3.53 3.83
CA GLY A 206 -21.89 -4.64 3.57
C GLY A 206 -21.82 -5.76 4.59
N GLU A 207 -20.61 -6.10 5.07
CA GLU A 207 -20.38 -7.12 6.10
C GLU A 207 -20.41 -6.53 7.53
N LYS A 208 -20.81 -5.26 7.68
CA LYS A 208 -20.94 -4.56 8.97
C LYS A 208 -19.66 -4.64 9.82
N MET A 209 -18.52 -4.40 9.19
CA MET A 209 -17.20 -4.46 9.86
C MET A 209 -16.82 -3.16 10.58
N MET A 210 -17.77 -2.22 10.68
CA MET A 210 -17.65 -0.92 11.33
C MET A 210 -18.83 -0.75 12.30
N ALA A 211 -18.71 0.14 13.28
CA ALA A 211 -19.75 0.39 14.28
C ALA A 211 -21.07 0.91 13.69
N ALA A 212 -21.02 1.61 12.54
CA ALA A 212 -22.19 2.15 11.85
C ALA A 212 -22.09 1.93 10.33
N GLN A 213 -23.23 1.73 9.68
CA GLN A 213 -23.30 1.60 8.22
C GLN A 213 -23.32 2.99 7.57
N CYS A 214 -22.46 3.18 6.58
CA CYS A 214 -22.24 4.45 5.91
C CYS A 214 -23.14 4.61 4.69
N ASN A 215 -23.62 5.84 4.43
CA ASN A 215 -24.16 6.21 3.12
C ASN A 215 -22.99 6.32 2.13
N LEU A 216 -22.65 5.18 1.52
CA LEU A 216 -21.44 5.00 0.72
C LEU A 216 -21.76 5.05 -0.78
N HIS A 217 -20.99 5.83 -1.52
CA HIS A 217 -20.92 5.78 -2.96
C HIS A 217 -19.48 5.53 -3.42
N VAL A 218 -19.29 4.72 -4.46
CA VAL A 218 -17.97 4.47 -5.06
C VAL A 218 -18.00 4.94 -6.51
N VAL A 219 -17.13 5.90 -6.84
CA VAL A 219 -16.88 6.32 -8.22
C VAL A 219 -15.93 5.30 -8.84
N LYS A 220 -16.55 4.28 -9.47
CA LYS A 220 -15.87 3.14 -10.07
C LYS A 220 -14.93 3.56 -11.21
N MET A 221 -13.74 2.94 -11.26
CA MET A 221 -12.82 3.08 -12.38
C MET A 221 -13.39 2.52 -13.69
N LYS A 222 -12.86 2.98 -14.83
CA LYS A 222 -13.09 2.34 -16.14
C LYS A 222 -11.81 1.65 -16.61
N GLY A 223 -11.93 0.41 -17.10
CA GLY A 223 -10.82 -0.31 -17.76
C GLY A 223 -9.92 -1.13 -16.84
N TRP A 224 -9.84 -0.86 -15.53
CA TRP A 224 -9.04 -1.68 -14.62
C TRP A 224 -9.54 -3.14 -14.58
N LYS A 225 -8.60 -4.07 -14.47
CA LYS A 225 -8.84 -5.52 -14.42
C LYS A 225 -8.06 -6.10 -13.26
N ARG A 226 -8.59 -7.17 -12.65
CA ARG A 226 -7.95 -7.80 -11.48
C ARG A 226 -6.55 -8.34 -11.79
N LYS A 227 -6.27 -8.67 -13.06
CA LYS A 227 -4.96 -9.13 -13.54
C LYS A 227 -3.92 -8.02 -13.71
N MET A 228 -4.32 -6.74 -13.64
CA MET A 228 -3.40 -5.62 -13.82
C MET A 228 -2.59 -5.38 -12.54
N ASP A 229 -1.26 -5.38 -12.66
CA ASP A 229 -0.40 -4.63 -11.75
C ASP A 229 -0.47 -3.12 -12.07
N TYR A 230 0.18 -2.29 -11.24
CA TYR A 230 0.16 -0.84 -11.44
C TYR A 230 0.78 -0.39 -12.77
N VAL A 231 1.90 -1.00 -13.19
CA VAL A 231 2.62 -0.61 -14.40
C VAL A 231 1.75 -0.82 -15.64
N GLN A 232 0.97 -1.91 -15.65
CA GLN A 232 0.04 -2.24 -16.73
C GLN A 232 -1.12 -1.24 -16.87
N THR A 233 -1.41 -0.43 -15.85
CA THR A 233 -2.42 0.64 -15.94
C THR A 233 -2.00 1.79 -16.84
N GLY A 234 -0.69 1.99 -17.03
CA GLY A 234 -0.12 3.12 -17.75
C GLY A 234 0.01 4.42 -16.92
N LEU A 235 -0.45 4.43 -15.67
CA LEU A 235 -0.38 5.60 -14.79
C LEU A 235 1.05 5.86 -14.30
N GLN A 236 1.33 7.13 -13.95
CA GLN A 236 2.55 7.50 -13.22
C GLN A 236 2.40 7.14 -11.74
N TRP A 237 3.49 6.64 -11.14
CA TRP A 237 3.54 6.37 -9.72
C TRP A 237 4.02 7.60 -8.95
N VAL A 238 3.17 8.14 -8.09
CA VAL A 238 3.61 9.05 -7.02
C VAL A 238 3.99 8.18 -5.83
N PRO A 239 5.16 8.38 -5.19
CA PRO A 239 5.55 7.66 -4.00
C PRO A 239 4.41 7.63 -2.96
N SER A 240 3.88 6.43 -2.72
CA SER A 240 2.75 6.25 -1.79
C SER A 240 3.17 6.52 -0.34
N SER A 241 4.45 6.34 -0.04
CA SER A 241 5.16 6.84 1.14
C SER A 241 6.64 6.99 0.75
N PRO A 242 7.49 7.64 1.58
CA PRO A 242 8.90 7.81 1.25
C PRO A 242 9.65 6.51 0.94
N HIS A 243 9.25 5.40 1.57
CA HIS A 243 9.87 4.08 1.36
C HIS A 243 9.14 3.20 0.33
N ILE A 244 8.06 3.70 -0.29
CA ILE A 244 7.42 3.07 -1.48
C ILE A 244 7.59 4.00 -2.69
N PRO A 245 8.84 4.23 -3.16
CA PRO A 245 9.14 5.21 -4.19
C PRO A 245 8.71 4.79 -5.60
N HIS A 246 8.48 3.50 -5.82
CA HIS A 246 8.22 2.93 -7.13
C HIS A 246 7.03 1.96 -7.08
N PRO A 247 6.35 1.70 -8.21
CA PRO A 247 5.21 0.77 -8.21
C PRO A 247 5.60 -0.64 -7.81
N HIS A 248 6.82 -1.09 -8.16
CA HIS A 248 7.31 -2.40 -7.72
C HIS A 248 7.57 -2.45 -6.21
N SER A 249 7.85 -1.32 -5.54
CA SER A 249 8.03 -1.29 -4.08
C SER A 249 6.76 -1.73 -3.35
N ALA A 250 5.56 -1.53 -3.93
CA ALA A 250 4.31 -2.04 -3.38
C ALA A 250 4.26 -3.58 -3.35
N ILE A 251 4.90 -4.25 -4.32
CA ILE A 251 5.02 -5.72 -4.35
C ILE A 251 6.00 -6.19 -3.27
N PHE A 252 7.05 -5.43 -3.00
CA PHE A 252 8.09 -5.80 -2.04
C PHE A 252 7.76 -5.44 -0.59
N TYR A 253 6.90 -4.47 -0.33
CA TYR A 253 6.44 -4.17 1.02
C TYR A 253 5.96 -5.43 1.79
N PRO A 254 5.04 -6.26 1.26
CA PRO A 254 4.62 -7.47 1.96
C PRO A 254 5.72 -8.55 2.04
N VAL A 255 6.77 -8.47 1.22
CA VAL A 255 7.88 -9.44 1.20
C VAL A 255 8.71 -9.39 2.47
N SER A 256 8.89 -8.20 3.04
CA SER A 256 9.82 -7.97 4.16
C SER A 256 9.27 -7.09 5.28
N GLY A 257 8.08 -6.49 5.09
CA GLY A 257 7.53 -5.48 6.00
C GLY A 257 7.25 -5.96 7.42
N ILE A 258 6.80 -7.21 7.60
CA ILE A 258 6.48 -7.76 8.93
C ILE A 258 7.78 -7.93 9.75
N LEU A 259 8.81 -8.52 9.15
CA LEU A 259 10.15 -8.58 9.77
C LEU A 259 10.73 -7.18 10.01
N GLY A 260 10.46 -6.23 9.11
CA GLY A 260 10.88 -4.84 9.22
C GLY A 260 10.49 -4.16 10.52
N GLU A 261 9.32 -4.50 11.08
CA GLU A 261 8.84 -3.95 12.36
C GLU A 261 9.75 -4.24 13.55
N LEU A 262 10.59 -5.28 13.44
CA LEU A 262 11.54 -5.66 14.49
C LEU A 262 12.83 -4.83 14.47
N GLY A 263 13.16 -4.20 13.34
CA GLY A 263 14.43 -3.50 13.17
C GLY A 263 15.68 -4.38 13.36
N TYR A 264 15.54 -5.71 13.26
CA TYR A 264 16.60 -6.67 13.57
C TYR A 264 17.57 -6.91 12.40
N MET A 265 17.02 -7.02 11.19
CA MET A 265 17.79 -7.09 9.95
C MET A 265 17.47 -5.87 9.09
N SER A 266 18.43 -5.43 8.29
CA SER A 266 18.15 -4.44 7.26
C SER A 266 17.31 -5.07 6.17
N ILE A 267 16.12 -4.50 5.95
CA ILE A 267 15.23 -4.87 4.84
C ILE A 267 15.35 -3.91 3.64
N GLY A 268 16.45 -3.15 3.59
CA GLY A 268 16.70 -2.14 2.55
C GLY A 268 16.11 -0.75 2.84
N VAL A 269 15.24 -0.60 3.84
CA VAL A 269 14.90 0.73 4.40
C VAL A 269 16.15 1.29 5.07
N GLY A 270 16.64 2.45 4.59
CA GLY A 270 18.00 2.91 4.90
C GLY A 270 18.98 2.78 3.73
N TYR A 271 18.58 2.09 2.66
CA TYR A 271 19.32 1.88 1.42
C TYR A 271 18.45 2.21 0.19
N THR A 272 18.95 1.98 -1.03
CA THR A 272 18.29 2.43 -2.27
C THR A 272 17.24 1.48 -2.85
N ILE A 273 17.06 0.31 -2.24
CA ILE A 273 16.10 -0.73 -2.68
C ILE A 273 15.21 -1.18 -1.50
N PRO A 274 14.42 -0.25 -0.90
CA PRO A 274 13.63 -0.54 0.29
C PRO A 274 12.66 -1.70 0.06
N PHE A 275 12.60 -2.59 1.05
CA PHE A 275 11.81 -3.83 1.09
C PHE A 275 12.28 -4.97 0.17
N GLN A 276 13.26 -4.74 -0.71
CA GLN A 276 13.66 -5.70 -1.75
C GLN A 276 14.77 -6.68 -1.31
N MET A 277 15.14 -6.68 -0.03
CA MET A 277 16.34 -7.34 0.44
C MET A 277 16.29 -7.69 1.92
N PHE A 278 17.23 -8.51 2.36
CA PHE A 278 17.46 -8.85 3.77
C PHE A 278 18.96 -8.94 4.02
N ALA A 279 19.48 -8.23 5.03
CA ALA A 279 20.91 -8.21 5.32
C ALA A 279 21.23 -7.92 6.80
N ALA A 280 22.38 -8.43 7.26
CA ALA A 280 22.97 -8.11 8.55
C ALA A 280 24.51 -8.27 8.51
N GLN A 281 25.23 -7.76 9.52
CA GLN A 281 26.70 -7.83 9.57
C GLN A 281 27.24 -9.27 9.68
N TRP A 282 26.48 -10.15 10.34
CA TRP A 282 26.88 -11.52 10.67
C TRP A 282 26.49 -12.55 9.61
N VAL A 283 25.82 -12.13 8.53
CA VAL A 283 25.41 -13.01 7.44
C VAL A 283 26.57 -13.21 6.45
N GLU A 284 26.65 -14.40 5.86
CA GLU A 284 27.48 -14.68 4.69
C GLU A 284 26.57 -14.77 3.46
N ALA A 285 26.68 -13.79 2.56
CA ALA A 285 25.72 -13.57 1.47
C ALA A 285 25.50 -14.82 0.59
N GLU A 286 26.59 -15.48 0.20
CA GLU A 286 26.57 -16.67 -0.67
C GLU A 286 25.88 -17.87 -0.01
N LYS A 287 26.10 -18.09 1.30
CA LYS A 287 25.47 -19.20 2.02
C LYS A 287 23.96 -19.00 2.14
N LEU A 288 23.54 -17.79 2.52
CA LEU A 288 22.12 -17.46 2.62
C LEU A 288 21.42 -17.56 1.25
N ALA A 289 22.03 -17.02 0.20
CA ALA A 289 21.49 -17.13 -1.16
C ALA A 289 21.39 -18.60 -1.63
N GLY A 290 22.42 -19.41 -1.38
CA GLY A 290 22.45 -20.82 -1.72
C GLY A 290 21.32 -21.61 -1.06
N ASN A 291 21.16 -21.48 0.25
CA ASN A 291 20.10 -22.13 1.01
C ASN A 291 18.70 -21.69 0.53
N LEU A 292 18.47 -20.40 0.38
CA LEU A 292 17.17 -19.88 -0.05
C LEU A 292 16.80 -20.30 -1.47
N ASN A 293 17.75 -20.31 -2.40
CA ASN A 293 17.51 -20.81 -3.75
C ASN A 293 17.25 -22.33 -3.77
N ALA A 294 17.82 -23.11 -2.85
CA ALA A 294 17.55 -24.54 -2.72
C ALA A 294 16.10 -24.84 -2.30
N LEU A 295 15.38 -23.88 -1.71
CA LEU A 295 13.94 -24.00 -1.42
C LEU A 295 13.07 -23.97 -2.69
N ASN A 296 13.61 -23.57 -3.84
CA ASN A 296 12.90 -23.49 -5.12
C ASN A 296 11.58 -22.72 -5.05
N VAL A 297 11.58 -21.57 -4.35
CA VAL A 297 10.40 -20.73 -4.17
C VAL A 297 9.87 -20.26 -5.54
N PRO A 298 8.62 -20.59 -5.92
CA PRO A 298 8.11 -20.28 -7.25
C PRO A 298 8.20 -18.79 -7.59
N GLY A 299 8.78 -18.47 -8.76
CA GLY A 299 8.84 -17.08 -9.24
C GLY A 299 9.82 -16.17 -8.49
N VAL A 300 10.70 -16.72 -7.64
CA VAL A 300 11.67 -15.94 -6.85
C VAL A 300 13.09 -16.44 -7.09
N VAL A 301 14.04 -15.51 -7.17
CA VAL A 301 15.48 -15.78 -7.15
C VAL A 301 16.11 -14.91 -6.06
N PHE A 302 16.97 -15.50 -5.24
CA PHE A 302 17.74 -14.79 -4.22
C PHE A 302 19.16 -14.54 -4.72
N ARG A 303 19.56 -13.28 -4.85
CA ARG A 303 20.91 -12.90 -5.30
C ARG A 303 21.75 -12.45 -4.10
N PRO A 304 22.96 -12.98 -3.88
CA PRO A 304 23.84 -12.51 -2.81
C PRO A 304 24.17 -11.02 -3.00
N MET A 305 24.28 -10.27 -1.91
CA MET A 305 24.63 -8.85 -1.95
C MET A 305 25.44 -8.39 -0.74
N TYR A 306 26.21 -7.32 -0.97
CA TYR A 306 27.04 -6.62 -0.01
C TYR A 306 26.67 -5.15 -0.08
N LEU A 307 26.45 -4.50 1.06
CA LEU A 307 25.99 -3.11 1.08
C LEU A 307 26.43 -2.38 2.34
N LYS A 308 26.30 -1.06 2.29
CA LYS A 308 26.46 -0.17 3.44
C LYS A 308 25.28 0.80 3.49
N PRO A 309 24.30 0.61 4.41
CA PRO A 309 23.15 1.50 4.53
C PRO A 309 23.54 2.96 4.81
N PHE A 310 22.77 3.89 4.26
CA PHE A 310 22.96 5.34 4.43
C PHE A 310 22.32 5.86 5.74
N TYR A 311 21.23 5.23 6.18
CA TYR A 311 20.51 5.53 7.42
C TYR A 311 19.79 4.28 7.94
N SER A 312 19.04 4.41 9.05
CA SER A 312 18.28 3.31 9.67
C SER A 312 19.16 2.11 10.10
N VAL A 313 18.60 0.90 10.08
CA VAL A 313 19.23 -0.35 10.53
C VAL A 313 20.56 -0.59 9.81
N GLY A 314 21.65 -0.74 10.57
CA GLY A 314 22.99 -1.00 10.06
C GLY A 314 23.65 0.20 9.38
N LYS A 315 23.23 1.44 9.68
CA LYS A 315 23.83 2.67 9.13
C LYS A 315 25.35 2.65 9.23
N GLY A 316 26.02 2.79 8.07
CA GLY A 316 27.48 2.89 8.00
C GLY A 316 28.23 1.57 8.17
N GLU A 317 27.53 0.47 8.41
CA GLU A 317 28.12 -0.86 8.59
C GLU A 317 28.11 -1.64 7.27
N LEU A 318 29.16 -2.45 7.03
CA LEU A 318 29.13 -3.42 5.93
C LEU A 318 28.17 -4.55 6.32
N LEU A 319 27.07 -4.67 5.57
CA LEU A 319 26.13 -5.76 5.69
C LEU A 319 26.29 -6.72 4.51
N GLN A 320 25.91 -7.97 4.74
CA GLN A 320 25.78 -9.00 3.72
C GLN A 320 24.39 -9.61 3.78
N GLY A 321 23.93 -10.16 2.67
CA GLY A 321 22.64 -10.84 2.63
C GLY A 321 22.17 -11.11 1.22
N VAL A 322 20.86 -10.99 0.99
CA VAL A 322 20.23 -11.30 -0.29
C VAL A 322 19.35 -10.16 -0.78
N GLN A 323 19.41 -9.89 -2.08
CA GLN A 323 18.37 -9.19 -2.81
C GLN A 323 17.35 -10.21 -3.31
N VAL A 324 16.07 -9.95 -3.07
CA VAL A 324 14.97 -10.75 -3.59
C VAL A 324 14.61 -10.26 -4.99
N HIS A 325 14.73 -11.12 -5.99
CA HIS A 325 14.27 -10.86 -7.34
C HIS A 325 12.99 -11.64 -7.59
N ILE A 326 11.87 -10.92 -7.79
CA ILE A 326 10.59 -11.52 -8.17
C ILE A 326 10.56 -11.62 -9.70
N MET A 327 10.70 -12.84 -10.19
CA MET A 327 10.72 -13.17 -11.62
C MET A 327 9.31 -13.40 -12.18
N ASP A 328 8.37 -13.82 -11.32
CA ASP A 328 6.96 -13.99 -11.65
C ASP A 328 6.10 -13.66 -10.42
N VAL A 329 5.52 -12.46 -10.42
CA VAL A 329 4.69 -11.96 -9.30
C VAL A 329 3.51 -12.90 -9.04
N GLN A 330 2.89 -13.47 -10.07
CA GLN A 330 1.69 -14.29 -9.90
C GLN A 330 1.99 -15.60 -9.16
N LYS A 331 3.19 -16.15 -9.35
CA LYS A 331 3.64 -17.39 -8.69
C LYS A 331 4.28 -17.15 -7.33
N ALA A 332 4.93 -16.01 -7.12
CA ALA A 332 5.65 -15.72 -5.88
C ALA A 332 4.72 -15.59 -4.67
N PRO A 333 4.88 -16.39 -3.59
CA PRO A 333 4.15 -16.19 -2.34
C PRO A 333 4.80 -15.04 -1.58
N LEU A 334 4.33 -13.81 -1.80
CA LEU A 334 5.07 -12.60 -1.46
C LEU A 334 5.36 -12.53 0.04
N SER A 335 4.33 -12.71 0.86
CA SER A 335 4.44 -12.57 2.31
C SER A 335 5.18 -13.71 3.01
N ASP A 336 5.20 -14.92 2.42
CA ASP A 336 5.94 -16.07 2.93
C ASP A 336 7.47 -15.81 2.97
N ILE A 337 7.99 -14.99 2.06
CA ILE A 337 9.43 -14.85 1.81
C ILE A 337 10.21 -14.45 3.07
N GLN A 338 9.74 -13.47 3.85
CA GLN A 338 10.42 -13.11 5.10
C GLN A 338 10.52 -14.26 6.09
N PHE A 339 9.51 -15.12 6.19
CA PHE A 339 9.53 -16.26 7.09
C PHE A 339 10.50 -17.34 6.62
N LEU A 340 10.60 -17.55 5.29
CA LEU A 340 11.62 -18.42 4.71
C LEU A 340 13.04 -17.87 4.94
N VAL A 341 13.23 -16.55 4.83
CA VAL A 341 14.50 -15.90 5.19
C VAL A 341 14.81 -16.09 6.67
N MET A 342 13.86 -15.83 7.56
CA MET A 342 14.02 -16.04 9.01
C MET A 342 14.35 -17.49 9.35
N GLN A 343 13.78 -18.45 8.61
CA GLN A 343 14.07 -19.87 8.77
C GLN A 343 15.50 -20.20 8.38
N GLU A 344 15.96 -19.80 7.19
CA GLU A 344 17.32 -20.10 6.73
C GLU A 344 18.37 -19.34 7.54
N ILE A 345 18.03 -18.16 8.06
CA ILE A 345 18.84 -17.44 9.05
C ILE A 345 19.02 -18.26 10.32
N ALA A 346 17.94 -18.78 10.92
CA ALA A 346 18.04 -19.59 12.13
C ALA A 346 18.78 -20.93 11.88
N ALA A 347 18.69 -21.49 10.68
CA ALA A 347 19.41 -22.71 10.31
C ALA A 347 20.93 -22.47 10.14
N LEU A 348 21.33 -21.38 9.48
CA LEU A 348 22.73 -21.03 9.26
C LEU A 348 23.39 -20.42 10.51
N TYR A 349 22.61 -19.68 11.29
CA TYR A 349 23.07 -18.90 12.45
C TYR A 349 22.09 -19.10 13.62
N PRO A 350 22.12 -20.26 14.32
CA PRO A 350 21.17 -20.54 15.40
C PRO A 350 21.21 -19.52 16.54
N ASP A 351 22.37 -18.96 16.85
CA ASP A 351 22.58 -17.87 17.82
C ASP A 351 22.12 -16.48 17.31
N ARG A 352 21.40 -16.45 16.19
CA ARG A 352 20.80 -15.26 15.56
C ARG A 352 19.33 -15.48 15.22
N ALA A 353 18.69 -16.49 15.81
CA ALA A 353 17.26 -16.71 15.70
C ALA A 353 16.48 -15.42 16.07
N VAL A 354 15.65 -14.94 15.13
CA VAL A 354 15.06 -13.59 15.20
C VAL A 354 14.34 -13.31 16.53
N PHE A 355 13.46 -14.20 16.98
CA PHE A 355 12.68 -13.96 18.21
C PHE A 355 13.44 -14.21 19.52
N GLU A 356 14.68 -14.72 19.45
CA GLU A 356 15.56 -14.83 20.61
C GLU A 356 16.41 -13.55 20.79
N HIS A 357 16.67 -12.84 19.70
CA HIS A 357 17.65 -11.74 19.68
C HIS A 357 17.11 -10.36 19.25
N ALA A 358 15.95 -10.29 18.59
CA ALA A 358 15.30 -9.02 18.28
C ALA A 358 14.74 -8.35 19.54
N ASP A 359 14.51 -7.03 19.45
CA ASP A 359 13.94 -6.27 20.56
C ASP A 359 12.53 -6.76 20.92
N LYS A 360 12.38 -7.32 22.13
CA LYS A 360 11.10 -7.81 22.67
C LYS A 360 10.04 -6.70 22.73
N GLY A 361 10.45 -5.43 22.85
CA GLY A 361 9.55 -4.27 22.79
C GLY A 361 8.89 -4.06 21.42
N ARG A 362 9.33 -4.76 20.38
CA ARG A 362 8.76 -4.73 19.02
C ARG A 362 7.85 -5.91 18.71
N PHE A 363 7.83 -6.94 19.54
CA PHE A 363 7.05 -8.17 19.27
C PHE A 363 5.56 -7.90 19.16
N ARG A 364 5.02 -7.00 19.99
CA ARG A 364 3.62 -6.62 19.88
C ARG A 364 3.30 -5.97 18.54
N MET A 365 4.19 -5.16 17.98
CA MET A 365 3.98 -4.56 16.65
C MET A 365 4.02 -5.63 15.57
N PHE A 366 4.95 -6.58 15.66
CA PHE A 366 5.00 -7.74 14.77
C PHE A 366 3.67 -8.52 14.79
N ASP A 367 3.13 -8.78 15.98
CA ASP A 367 1.85 -9.49 16.14
C ASP A 367 0.69 -8.69 15.55
N MET A 368 0.64 -7.37 15.80
CA MET A 368 -0.39 -6.48 15.26
C MET A 368 -0.36 -6.49 13.73
N VAL A 369 0.81 -6.30 13.11
CA VAL A 369 0.96 -6.33 11.64
C VAL A 369 0.60 -7.70 11.08
N SER A 370 0.99 -8.78 11.76
CA SER A 370 0.61 -10.16 11.42
C SER A 370 -0.89 -10.44 11.61
N GLY A 371 -1.57 -9.65 12.45
CA GLY A 371 -2.99 -9.80 12.76
C GLY A 371 -3.28 -10.96 13.73
N SER A 372 -2.26 -11.55 14.32
CA SER A 372 -2.37 -12.61 15.34
C SER A 372 -1.00 -12.85 15.96
N GLU A 373 -0.96 -13.09 17.28
CA GLU A 373 0.25 -13.53 17.97
C GLU A 373 0.67 -14.96 17.61
N GLU A 374 -0.24 -15.75 17.04
CA GLU A 374 0.02 -17.14 16.64
C GLU A 374 1.14 -17.25 15.61
N ILE A 375 1.30 -16.23 14.75
CA ILE A 375 2.36 -16.22 13.73
C ILE A 375 3.74 -16.25 14.40
N ARG A 376 3.97 -15.34 15.34
CA ARG A 376 5.21 -15.33 16.11
C ARG A 376 5.34 -16.56 16.99
N LYS A 377 4.29 -16.93 17.73
CA LYS A 377 4.34 -18.07 18.67
C LYS A 377 4.67 -19.39 17.99
N ARG A 378 4.01 -19.69 16.86
CA ARG A 378 4.25 -20.91 16.07
C ARG A 378 5.63 -20.89 15.43
N PHE A 379 6.01 -19.76 14.82
CA PHE A 379 7.34 -19.64 14.21
C PHE A 379 8.46 -19.83 15.24
N SER A 380 8.32 -19.25 16.43
CA SER A 380 9.31 -19.33 17.51
C SER A 380 9.48 -20.73 18.12
N GLN A 381 8.65 -21.72 17.78
CA GLN A 381 8.82 -23.09 18.31
C GLN A 381 10.12 -23.72 17.85
N ARG A 382 10.46 -23.53 16.56
CA ARG A 382 11.69 -24.07 15.95
C ARG A 382 12.16 -23.31 14.71
N ASN A 383 11.64 -22.11 14.47
CA ASN A 383 11.98 -21.22 13.35
C ASN A 383 11.67 -21.81 11.97
N ARG A 384 10.52 -22.47 11.82
CA ARG A 384 10.13 -23.14 10.57
C ARG A 384 8.82 -22.60 10.03
N TRP A 385 8.81 -22.25 8.74
CA TRP A 385 7.61 -21.73 8.09
C TRP A 385 6.47 -22.74 8.05
N GLU A 386 6.80 -24.03 7.94
CA GLU A 386 5.81 -25.11 7.86
C GLU A 386 4.88 -25.18 9.08
N ASP A 387 5.32 -24.71 10.26
CA ASP A 387 4.50 -24.68 11.49
C ASP A 387 3.48 -23.52 11.50
N VAL A 388 3.67 -22.53 10.63
CA VAL A 388 2.85 -21.32 10.52
C VAL A 388 1.98 -21.34 9.27
N ARG A 389 2.46 -21.97 8.20
CA ARG A 389 1.89 -21.89 6.85
C ARG A 389 0.38 -22.17 6.81
N ASP A 390 -0.07 -23.24 7.45
CA ASP A 390 -1.49 -23.59 7.46
C ASP A 390 -2.34 -22.53 8.16
N TYR A 391 -1.81 -21.91 9.21
CA TYR A 391 -2.46 -20.80 9.89
C TYR A 391 -2.53 -19.55 9.00
N TRP A 392 -1.44 -19.22 8.30
CA TRP A 392 -1.37 -18.06 7.41
C TRP A 392 -2.37 -18.15 6.24
N TYR A 393 -2.67 -19.36 5.76
CA TYR A 393 -3.57 -19.56 4.63
C TYR A 393 -4.98 -20.01 5.03
N LYS A 394 -5.28 -20.18 6.32
CA LYS A 394 -6.56 -20.75 6.81
C LYS A 394 -7.81 -20.01 6.32
N ASP A 395 -7.70 -18.69 6.09
CA ASP A 395 -8.85 -17.84 5.74
C ASP A 395 -8.92 -17.45 4.25
N ALA A 396 -7.91 -17.80 3.44
CA ALA A 396 -7.74 -17.22 2.11
C ALA A 396 -8.89 -17.56 1.15
N GLU A 397 -9.38 -18.81 1.15
CA GLU A 397 -10.45 -19.26 0.26
C GLU A 397 -11.83 -18.77 0.69
N ASP A 398 -12.10 -18.71 2.00
CA ASP A 398 -13.33 -18.12 2.53
C ASP A 398 -13.38 -16.63 2.23
N PHE A 399 -12.26 -15.91 2.43
CA PHE A 399 -12.17 -14.50 2.08
C PHE A 399 -12.33 -14.29 0.58
N ARG A 400 -11.71 -15.11 -0.28
CA ARG A 400 -11.90 -15.06 -1.75
C ARG A 400 -13.36 -15.21 -2.14
N ARG A 401 -14.11 -16.10 -1.48
CA ARG A 401 -15.54 -16.29 -1.71
C ARG A 401 -16.35 -15.07 -1.29
N LEU A 402 -16.03 -14.49 -0.13
CA LEU A 402 -16.64 -13.28 0.39
C LEU A 402 -16.41 -12.09 -0.55
N SER A 403 -15.17 -11.88 -0.98
CA SER A 403 -14.75 -10.79 -1.86
C SER A 403 -15.54 -10.72 -3.17
N LYS A 404 -15.95 -11.87 -3.74
CA LYS A 404 -16.72 -11.92 -4.99
C LYS A 404 -18.04 -11.16 -4.92
N LYS A 405 -18.66 -11.03 -3.74
CA LYS A 405 -19.89 -10.25 -3.55
C LYS A 405 -19.67 -8.75 -3.81
N TYR A 406 -18.44 -8.27 -3.63
CA TYR A 406 -18.08 -6.86 -3.63
C TYR A 406 -17.21 -6.45 -4.83
N TYR A 407 -16.89 -7.40 -5.73
CA TYR A 407 -16.08 -7.09 -6.90
C TYR A 407 -16.80 -6.10 -7.83
N LEU A 408 -16.13 -4.98 -8.09
CA LEU A 408 -16.50 -4.03 -9.12
C LEU A 408 -15.85 -4.42 -10.45
N TYR A 409 -14.74 -5.15 -10.43
CA TYR A 409 -13.92 -5.41 -11.62
C TYR A 409 -13.73 -6.90 -11.90
N LYS A 410 -13.51 -7.22 -13.17
CA LYS A 410 -13.29 -8.60 -13.66
C LYS A 410 -11.82 -8.93 -13.80
#